data_AF-A0A2A9DK94-F1
#
_entry.id   AF-A0A2A9DK94-F1
#
_cell.length_a   1.000
_cell.length_b   1.000
_cell.length_c   1.000
_cell.angle_alpha   90.00
_cell.angle_beta   90.00
_cell.angle_gamma   90.00
#
_symmetry.space_group_name_H-M   'P 1'
#
loop_
_entity.id
_entity.type
_entity.pdbx_description
1 polymer ?
#
loop_
_entity_poly.entity_id
_entity_poly.type
_entity_poly.pdbx_seq_one_letter_code
_entity_poly.pdbx_strand_id
1 'polypeptide(L)'
;MTAGILVHPDGRTEAISFDAANPLTVVGPEPEMAAAAFSEETTSCRMVFSAAPEPGSEPNAIASLARLEAATGNSRFFLDPTQAVAGVAVFFAASEEEIAEGIAQAARAVENYKADFPQEFQLWHNAVVNLEAY
;
A
#
# COMPACT_ATOMS: atom_id res chain seq x y z
N MET A 1 16.81 16.50 -1.00
CA MET A 1 16.22 15.33 -1.66
C MET A 1 15.53 14.48 -0.62
N THR A 2 14.21 14.53 -0.60
CA THR A 2 13.42 13.50 0.09
C THR A 2 13.11 12.45 -0.98
N ALA A 3 13.49 11.21 -0.72
CA ALA A 3 13.22 10.08 -1.60
C ALA A 3 12.04 9.29 -1.06
N GLY A 4 11.25 8.72 -1.95
CA GLY A 4 10.18 7.79 -1.61
C GLY A 4 10.05 6.68 -2.63
N ILE A 5 9.25 5.68 -2.32
CA ILE A 5 9.05 4.50 -3.17
C ILE A 5 7.58 4.45 -3.58
N LEU A 6 7.34 4.54 -4.89
CA LEU A 6 6.04 4.27 -5.51
C LEU A 6 5.82 2.77 -5.57
N VAL A 7 4.67 2.31 -5.11
CA VAL A 7 4.25 0.91 -5.14
C VAL A 7 2.97 0.82 -5.96
N HIS A 8 3.02 0.02 -7.02
CA HIS A 8 1.89 -0.25 -7.91
C HIS A 8 1.03 -1.42 -7.37
N PRO A 9 -0.26 -1.51 -7.74
CA PRO A 9 -1.12 -2.64 -7.38
C PRO A 9 -0.59 -4.01 -7.79
N ASP A 10 0.16 -4.08 -8.90
CA ASP A 10 0.79 -5.29 -9.41
C ASP A 10 2.08 -5.68 -8.65
N GLY A 11 2.48 -4.89 -7.65
CA GLY A 11 3.67 -5.11 -6.84
C GLY A 11 4.96 -4.53 -7.42
N ARG A 12 4.92 -3.87 -8.60
CA ARG A 12 6.10 -3.14 -9.10
C ARG A 12 6.40 -1.94 -8.20
N THR A 13 7.69 -1.65 -8.04
CA THR A 13 8.17 -0.54 -7.20
C THR A 13 9.09 0.38 -7.99
N GLU A 14 8.97 1.69 -7.79
CA GLU A 14 9.80 2.71 -8.45
C GLU A 14 10.28 3.75 -7.43
N ALA A 15 11.56 4.09 -7.44
CA ALA A 15 12.08 5.19 -6.61
C ALA A 15 11.66 6.54 -7.20
N ILE A 16 11.14 7.44 -6.37
CA ILE A 16 10.72 8.79 -6.73
C ILE A 16 11.50 9.81 -5.92
N SER A 17 12.02 10.84 -6.61
CA SER A 17 12.60 12.02 -5.98
C SER A 17 11.59 13.18 -5.99
N PHE A 18 11.32 13.75 -4.81
CA PHE A 18 10.31 14.80 -4.65
C PHE A 18 10.80 16.21 -4.97
N ASP A 19 12.07 16.39 -5.36
CA ASP A 19 12.60 17.71 -5.70
C ASP A 19 11.93 18.31 -6.96
N ALA A 20 11.23 17.50 -7.77
CA ALA A 20 10.47 17.94 -8.95
C ALA A 20 9.00 17.48 -9.00
N ALA A 21 8.63 16.42 -8.27
CA ALA A 21 7.29 15.84 -8.28
C ALA A 21 6.64 15.93 -6.88
N ASN A 22 5.44 16.51 -6.79
CA ASN A 22 4.67 16.47 -5.55
C ASN A 22 3.98 15.08 -5.45
N PRO A 23 4.26 14.26 -4.41
CA PRO A 23 3.70 12.91 -4.28
C PRO A 23 2.18 12.87 -4.34
N LEU A 24 1.52 13.96 -3.91
CA LEU A 24 0.08 14.14 -4.00
C LEU A 24 -0.45 14.13 -5.45
N THR A 25 0.37 14.54 -6.41
CA THR A 25 0.02 14.54 -7.85
C THR A 25 0.19 13.16 -8.49
N VAL A 26 1.01 12.30 -7.89
CA VAL A 26 1.31 10.96 -8.42
C VAL A 26 0.22 9.97 -8.07
N VAL A 27 -0.40 10.11 -6.89
CA VAL A 27 -1.38 9.13 -6.39
C VAL A 27 -2.80 9.34 -6.89
N GLY A 28 -3.10 10.52 -7.47
CA GLY A 28 -4.42 10.83 -8.02
C GLY A 28 -5.25 11.79 -7.14
N PRO A 29 -6.58 11.84 -7.34
CA PRO A 29 -7.47 12.77 -6.65
C PRO A 29 -7.57 12.47 -5.14
N GLU A 30 -7.96 13.48 -4.35
CA GLU A 30 -8.14 13.37 -2.89
C GLU A 30 -7.01 12.60 -2.16
N PRO A 31 -5.76 13.08 -2.27
CA PRO A 31 -4.64 12.37 -1.70
C PRO A 31 -4.70 12.41 -0.16
N GLU A 32 -4.60 11.23 0.45
CA GLU A 32 -4.62 11.04 1.89
C GLU A 32 -3.27 10.50 2.38
N MET A 33 -2.85 10.99 3.56
CA MET A 33 -1.66 10.48 4.25
C MET A 33 -2.06 9.51 5.35
N ALA A 34 -1.44 8.33 5.37
CA ALA A 34 -1.60 7.37 6.45
C ALA A 34 -0.25 6.93 7.04
N ALA A 35 -0.30 6.38 8.26
CA ALA A 35 0.81 5.62 8.81
C ALA A 35 0.92 4.28 8.09
N ALA A 36 2.15 3.79 7.93
CA ALA A 36 2.44 2.50 7.36
C ALA A 36 3.55 1.80 8.16
N ALA A 37 3.40 0.48 8.33
CA ALA A 37 4.34 -0.36 9.04
C ALA A 37 4.42 -1.72 8.33
N PHE A 38 5.58 -2.37 8.40
CA PHE A 38 5.82 -3.64 7.71
C PHE A 38 6.06 -4.82 8.66
N SER A 39 6.31 -4.54 9.95
CA SER A 39 6.36 -5.49 11.05
C SER A 39 6.31 -4.74 12.40
N GLU A 40 6.01 -5.45 13.49
CA GLU A 40 5.97 -4.92 14.86
C GLU A 40 7.27 -4.21 15.31
N GLU A 41 8.43 -4.58 14.74
CA GLU A 41 9.74 -4.02 15.12
C GLU A 41 10.26 -2.93 14.17
N THR A 42 9.56 -2.66 13.06
CA THR A 42 10.08 -1.77 11.99
C THR A 42 9.61 -0.33 12.12
N THR A 43 10.48 0.58 11.67
CA THR A 43 10.28 2.03 11.53
C THR A 43 8.87 2.39 11.04
N SER A 44 8.18 3.26 11.79
CA SER A 44 6.94 3.90 11.35
C SER A 44 7.24 4.75 10.10
N CYS A 45 6.85 4.25 8.93
CA CYS A 45 6.88 5.02 7.71
C CYS A 45 5.51 5.69 7.49
N ARG A 46 5.46 6.62 6.56
CA ARG A 46 4.21 7.24 6.14
C ARG A 46 4.01 6.92 4.67
N MET A 47 2.76 6.88 4.26
CA MET A 47 2.40 6.71 2.87
C MET A 47 1.35 7.73 2.44
N VAL A 48 1.32 8.01 1.15
CA VAL A 48 0.29 8.81 0.47
C VAL A 48 -0.36 7.91 -0.57
N PHE A 49 -1.69 7.98 -0.66
CA PHE A 49 -2.51 7.27 -1.64
C PHE A 49 -3.76 8.13 -1.95
N SER A 50 -4.56 7.75 -2.93
CA SER A 50 -5.84 8.41 -3.21
C SER A 50 -6.96 7.81 -2.34
N ALA A 51 -7.68 8.65 -1.59
CA ALA A 51 -8.86 8.23 -0.83
C ALA A 51 -10.12 8.10 -1.70
N ALA A 52 -10.07 8.61 -2.93
CA ALA A 52 -11.14 8.53 -3.93
C ALA A 52 -10.53 8.07 -5.27
N PRO A 53 -10.01 6.83 -5.33
CA PRO A 53 -9.27 6.35 -6.50
C PRO A 53 -10.15 6.35 -7.75
N GLU A 54 -9.54 6.45 -8.92
CA GLU A 54 -10.30 6.47 -10.17
C GLU A 54 -11.05 5.13 -10.37
N PRO A 55 -12.26 5.15 -10.98
CA PRO A 55 -13.01 3.93 -11.25
C PRO A 55 -12.19 2.89 -12.02
N GLY A 56 -12.17 1.66 -11.52
CA GLY A 56 -11.36 0.57 -12.08
C GLY A 56 -9.92 0.51 -11.57
N SER A 57 -9.56 1.31 -10.56
CA SER A 57 -8.28 1.19 -9.86
C SER A 57 -8.17 -0.19 -9.19
N GLU A 58 -7.05 -0.88 -9.46
CA GLU A 58 -6.78 -2.18 -8.86
C GLU A 58 -6.40 -2.05 -7.37
N PRO A 59 -6.83 -2.98 -6.50
CA PRO A 59 -6.43 -3.01 -5.10
C PRO A 59 -4.92 -3.19 -4.94
N ASN A 60 -4.31 -2.37 -4.09
CA ASN A 60 -2.89 -2.43 -3.76
C ASN A 60 -2.70 -3.22 -2.47
N ALA A 61 -2.43 -4.52 -2.63
CA ALA A 61 -2.26 -5.45 -1.53
C ALA A 61 -1.12 -5.07 -0.57
N ILE A 62 0.00 -4.56 -1.09
CA ILE A 62 1.15 -4.15 -0.26
C ILE A 62 0.80 -2.92 0.57
N ALA A 63 0.21 -1.89 -0.05
CA ALA A 63 -0.18 -0.68 0.67
C ALA A 63 -1.29 -0.93 1.69
N SER A 64 -2.25 -1.77 1.33
CA SER A 64 -3.33 -2.19 2.24
C SER A 64 -2.77 -2.93 3.45
N LEU A 65 -1.84 -3.87 3.24
CA LEU A 65 -1.19 -4.61 4.32
C LEU A 65 -0.44 -3.65 5.25
N ALA A 66 0.36 -2.73 4.69
CA ALA A 66 1.16 -1.81 5.48
C ALA A 66 0.32 -0.83 6.31
N ARG A 67 -0.83 -0.39 5.76
CA ARG A 67 -1.80 0.46 6.47
C ARG A 67 -2.46 -0.29 7.63
N LEU A 68 -2.93 -1.50 7.37
CA LEU A 68 -3.61 -2.32 8.37
C LEU A 68 -2.67 -2.71 9.51
N GLU A 69 -1.42 -3.03 9.18
CA GLU A 69 -0.38 -3.29 10.16
C GLU A 69 -0.16 -2.08 11.07
N ALA A 70 0.00 -0.88 10.50
CA ALA A 70 0.17 0.34 11.29
C ALA A 70 -1.04 0.67 12.16
N ALA A 71 -2.26 0.37 11.70
CA ALA A 71 -3.49 0.68 12.42
C ALA A 71 -3.79 -0.31 13.55
N THR A 72 -3.41 -1.58 13.39
CA THR A 72 -3.89 -2.67 14.25
C THR A 72 -2.78 -3.45 14.95
N GLY A 73 -1.52 -3.30 14.51
CA GLY A 73 -0.41 -4.15 14.94
C GLY A 73 -0.64 -5.63 14.63
N ASN A 74 -1.53 -5.92 13.67
CA ASN A 74 -1.93 -7.28 13.35
C ASN A 74 -1.70 -7.53 11.87
N SER A 75 -0.62 -8.22 11.56
CA SER A 75 -0.25 -8.57 10.18
C SER A 75 -1.12 -9.67 9.60
N ARG A 76 -2.14 -10.14 10.34
CA ARG A 76 -3.12 -11.13 9.88
C ARG A 76 -4.11 -10.50 8.90
N PHE A 77 -3.59 -10.18 7.72
CA PHE A 77 -4.27 -10.15 6.43
C PHE A 77 -5.56 -9.34 6.27
N PHE A 78 -6.05 -9.33 5.03
CA PHE A 78 -7.05 -8.42 4.47
C PHE A 78 -8.48 -8.59 5.02
N LEU A 79 -8.66 -8.37 6.32
CA LEU A 79 -9.94 -8.61 6.99
C LEU A 79 -10.98 -7.50 6.74
N ASP A 80 -10.52 -6.29 6.41
CA ASP A 80 -11.40 -5.15 6.16
C ASP A 80 -11.14 -4.52 4.77
N PRO A 81 -11.97 -4.85 3.76
CA PRO A 81 -11.84 -4.25 2.43
C PRO A 81 -12.15 -2.75 2.41
N THR A 82 -12.81 -2.18 3.42
CA THR A 82 -13.12 -0.73 3.48
C THR A 82 -11.90 0.13 3.85
N GLN A 83 -10.86 -0.50 4.40
CA GLN A 83 -9.58 0.16 4.71
C GLN A 83 -8.51 -0.15 3.66
N ALA A 84 -8.87 -0.86 2.59
CA ALA A 84 -7.95 -1.16 1.51
C ALA A 84 -7.51 0.12 0.80
N VAL A 85 -6.31 0.07 0.22
CA VAL A 85 -5.79 1.08 -0.67
C VAL A 85 -5.95 0.56 -2.10
N ALA A 86 -6.55 1.36 -2.99
CA ALA A 86 -6.57 1.07 -4.42
C ALA A 86 -5.68 2.05 -5.19
N GLY A 87 -5.15 1.60 -6.32
CA GLY A 87 -4.20 2.37 -7.13
C GLY A 87 -2.80 2.43 -6.52
N VAL A 88 -2.01 3.42 -6.94
CA VAL A 88 -0.62 3.55 -6.51
C VAL A 88 -0.52 4.18 -5.12
N ALA A 89 0.49 3.78 -4.36
CA ALA A 89 0.83 4.38 -3.08
C ALA A 89 2.30 4.80 -3.07
N VAL A 90 2.60 5.93 -2.45
CA VAL A 90 3.96 6.44 -2.30
C VAL A 90 4.36 6.38 -0.83
N PHE A 91 5.42 5.65 -0.52
CA PHE A 91 5.98 5.51 0.83
C PHE A 91 7.15 6.46 1.06
N PHE A 92 7.25 7.00 2.27
CA PHE A 92 8.31 7.92 2.70
C PHE A 92 8.66 7.73 4.18
N ALA A 93 9.95 7.76 4.48
CA ALA A 93 10.55 7.61 5.81
C ALA A 93 11.90 8.34 5.85
N ALA A 94 12.62 8.22 6.97
CA ALA A 94 13.94 8.81 7.14
C ALA A 94 15.04 8.10 6.33
N SER A 95 14.88 6.80 6.07
CA SER A 95 15.82 5.96 5.32
C SER A 95 15.09 5.28 4.15
N GLU A 96 15.60 5.45 2.92
CA GLU A 96 15.06 4.79 1.73
C GLU A 96 15.28 3.28 1.78
N GLU A 97 16.41 2.83 2.33
CA GLU A 97 16.76 1.41 2.45
C GLU A 97 15.79 0.67 3.38
N GLU A 98 15.41 1.29 4.50
CA GLU A 98 14.42 0.71 5.44
C GLU A 98 13.04 0.54 4.78
N ILE A 99 12.62 1.51 3.95
CA ILE A 99 11.36 1.42 3.22
C ILE A 99 11.44 0.30 2.18
N ALA A 100 12.55 0.22 1.43
CA ALA A 100 12.74 -0.77 0.39
C ALA A 100 12.70 -2.20 0.97
N GLU A 101 13.37 -2.42 2.11
CA GLU A 101 13.35 -3.69 2.81
C GLU A 101 11.93 -4.04 3.31
N GLY A 102 11.24 -3.09 3.94
CA GLY A 102 9.87 -3.27 4.41
C GLY A 102 8.88 -3.60 3.29
N ILE A 103 8.96 -2.89 2.15
CA ILE A 103 8.15 -3.18 0.97
C ILE A 103 8.46 -4.58 0.43
N ALA A 104 9.74 -4.97 0.37
CA ALA A 104 10.13 -6.30 -0.10
C ALA A 104 9.60 -7.41 0.82
N GLN A 105 9.59 -7.19 2.14
CA GLN A 105 9.01 -8.11 3.11
C GLN A 105 7.49 -8.22 2.93
N ALA A 106 6.79 -7.08 2.80
CA ALA A 106 5.35 -7.06 2.55
C ALA A 106 4.99 -7.73 1.22
N ALA A 107 5.76 -7.49 0.15
CA ALA A 107 5.56 -8.16 -1.14
C ALA A 107 5.66 -9.69 -1.00
N ARG A 108 6.68 -10.20 -0.28
CA ARG A 108 6.80 -11.64 0.00
C ARG A 108 5.63 -12.17 0.82
N ALA A 109 5.19 -11.42 1.84
CA ALA A 109 4.03 -11.80 2.65
C ALA A 109 2.75 -11.91 1.80
N VAL A 110 2.51 -10.91 0.95
CA VAL A 110 1.37 -10.89 0.02
C VAL A 110 1.42 -12.07 -0.94
N GLU A 111 2.57 -12.34 -1.56
CA GLU A 111 2.71 -13.47 -2.50
C GLU A 111 2.52 -14.83 -1.81
N ASN A 112 3.07 -15.00 -0.61
CA ASN A 112 2.84 -16.21 0.18
C ASN A 112 1.35 -16.40 0.49
N TYR A 113 0.64 -15.34 0.86
CA TYR A 113 -0.79 -15.44 1.14
C TYR A 113 -1.64 -15.69 -0.09
N LYS A 114 -1.32 -15.07 -1.23
CA LYS A 114 -1.96 -15.39 -2.51
C LYS A 114 -1.80 -16.87 -2.84
N ALA A 115 -0.63 -17.46 -2.56
CA ALA A 115 -0.35 -18.87 -2.80
C ALA A 115 -1.06 -19.79 -1.80
N ASP A 116 -1.05 -19.46 -0.52
CA ASP A 116 -1.60 -20.28 0.57
C ASP A 116 -3.14 -20.19 0.64
N PHE A 117 -3.70 -19.00 0.38
CA PHE A 117 -5.13 -18.67 0.54
C PHE A 117 -5.71 -17.95 -0.70
N PRO A 118 -5.64 -18.55 -1.90
CA PRO A 118 -6.04 -17.90 -3.15
C PRO A 118 -7.52 -17.48 -3.18
N GLN A 119 -8.40 -18.26 -2.55
CA GLN A 119 -9.84 -17.95 -2.49
C GLN A 119 -10.12 -16.76 -1.59
N GLU A 120 -9.46 -16.66 -0.44
CA GLU A 120 -9.62 -15.53 0.48
C GLU A 120 -9.10 -14.25 -0.15
N PHE A 121 -7.93 -14.31 -0.81
CA PHE A 121 -7.38 -13.17 -1.53
C PHE A 121 -8.34 -12.69 -2.63
N GLN A 122 -8.93 -13.60 -3.41
CA GLN A 122 -9.89 -13.24 -4.46
C GLN A 122 -11.17 -12.62 -3.87
N LEU A 123 -11.66 -13.12 -2.73
CA LEU A 123 -12.83 -12.54 -2.06
C LEU A 123 -12.54 -11.12 -1.58
N TRP A 124 -11.39 -10.90 -0.96
CA TRP A 124 -10.97 -9.55 -0.56
C TRP A 124 -10.83 -8.64 -1.78
N HIS A 125 -10.11 -9.07 -2.82
CA HIS A 125 -9.90 -8.29 -4.05
C HIS A 125 -11.24 -7.87 -4.66
N ASN A 126 -12.15 -8.83 -4.85
CA ASN A 126 -13.48 -8.56 -5.37
C ASN A 126 -14.28 -7.60 -4.47
N ALA A 127 -14.16 -7.71 -3.15
CA ALA A 127 -14.84 -6.82 -2.23
C ALA A 127 -14.36 -5.37 -2.38
N VAL A 128 -13.03 -5.16 -2.49
CA VAL A 128 -12.45 -3.82 -2.71
C VAL A 128 -12.90 -3.25 -4.04
N VAL A 129 -12.79 -4.01 -5.15
CA VAL A 129 -13.21 -3.56 -6.48
C VAL A 129 -14.70 -3.19 -6.50
N ASN A 130 -15.55 -3.95 -5.81
CA ASN A 130 -16.97 -3.66 -5.75
C ASN A 130 -17.31 -2.46 -4.85
N LEU A 131 -16.50 -2.14 -3.84
CA LEU A 131 -16.70 -0.93 -3.01
C LEU A 131 -16.40 0.33 -3.81
N GLU A 132 -15.32 0.34 -4.59
CA GLU A 132 -14.89 1.48 -5.42
C GLU A 132 -15.76 1.68 -6.68
N ALA A 133 -16.65 0.74 -6.98
CA ALA A 133 -17.56 0.81 -8.13
C ALA A 133 -18.84 1.62 -7.86
N TYR A 134 -19.08 2.06 -6.62
CA TYR A 134 -20.28 2.81 -6.18
C TYR A 134 -19.94 4.22 -5.72
#